data_AF-A0A4D8QUM5-F1
#
_entry.id   AF-A0A4D8QUM5-F1
#
_cell.length_a   1.000
_cell.length_b   1.000
_cell.length_c   1.000
_cell.angle_alpha   90.00
_cell.angle_beta   90.00
_cell.angle_gamma   90.00
#
_symmetry.space_group_name_H-M   'P 1'
#
loop_
_entity.id
_entity.type
_entity.pdbx_description
1 polymer ?
#
loop_
_entity_poly.entity_id
_entity_poly.type
_entity_poly.pdbx_seq_one_letter_code
_entity_poly.pdbx_strand_id
1 'polypeptide(L)'
;MNYAELIQAINSGGHREPAGCTPPVCAAYNGAADDEGRLLVNAVLGFEAGAGRKARAEDEAAVLAKRDQLRAALREPMARAGG
;
A
#
# COMPACT_ATOMS: atom_id res chain seq x y z
N MET A 1 5.67 11.81 3.71
CA MET A 1 5.99 10.63 4.52
C MET A 1 6.78 9.67 3.66
N ASN A 2 7.95 9.24 4.12
CA ASN A 2 8.74 8.21 3.44
C ASN A 2 8.24 6.80 3.80
N TYR A 3 8.76 5.76 3.13
CA TYR A 3 8.29 4.39 3.34
C TYR A 3 8.49 3.90 4.78
N ALA A 4 9.63 4.18 5.40
CA ALA A 4 9.92 3.75 6.77
C ALA A 4 8.94 4.35 7.78
N GLU A 5 8.65 5.66 7.65
CA GLU A 5 7.64 6.35 8.46
C GLU A 5 6.24 5.74 8.26
N LEU A 6 5.89 5.41 7.01
CA LEU A 6 4.61 4.77 6.70
C LEU A 6 4.49 3.40 7.35
N ILE A 7 5.50 2.54 7.21
CA ILE A 7 5.51 1.20 7.82
C ILE A 7 5.43 1.29 9.34
N GLN A 8 6.11 2.26 9.95
CA GLN A 8 5.97 2.51 11.37
C GLN A 8 4.53 2.92 11.73
N ALA A 9 3.95 3.88 11.01
CA ALA A 9 2.61 4.40 11.27
C ALA A 9 1.50 3.33 11.13
N ILE A 10 1.52 2.53 10.07
CA ILE A 10 0.46 1.52 9.86
C ILE A 10 0.60 0.31 10.81
N ASN A 11 1.79 0.10 11.38
CA ASN A 11 2.05 -0.95 12.34
C ASN A 11 1.99 -0.46 13.81
N SER A 12 1.82 0.83 14.07
CA SER A 12 1.89 1.43 15.42
C SER A 12 0.66 1.22 16.30
N GLY A 13 -0.19 0.24 16.02
CA GLY A 13 -1.49 0.05 16.68
C GLY A 13 -1.77 -1.35 17.25
N GLY A 14 -0.76 -2.23 17.34
CA GLY A 14 -0.93 -3.60 17.85
C GLY A 14 -1.13 -4.66 16.75
N HIS A 15 -1.91 -5.70 17.05
CA HIS A 15 -2.11 -6.85 16.16
C HIS A 15 -2.88 -6.42 14.90
N ARG A 16 -2.19 -6.45 13.76
CA ARG A 16 -2.76 -6.21 12.43
C ARG A 16 -2.35 -7.39 11.56
N GLU A 17 -3.35 -8.04 10.98
CA GLU A 17 -3.15 -9.08 9.97
C GLU A 17 -2.53 -8.50 8.69
N PRO A 18 -1.75 -9.29 7.92
CA PRO A 18 -1.29 -8.89 6.59
C PRO A 18 -2.45 -8.42 5.71
N ALA A 19 -2.26 -7.33 4.97
CA ALA A 19 -3.28 -6.66 4.16
C ALA A 19 -4.52 -6.16 4.93
N GLY A 20 -4.51 -6.24 6.27
CA GLY A 20 -5.62 -5.78 7.11
C GLY A 20 -5.77 -4.26 7.06
N CYS A 21 -6.96 -3.80 6.68
CA CYS A 21 -7.34 -2.39 6.69
C CYS A 21 -7.78 -1.97 8.11
N THR A 22 -6.81 -1.59 8.95
CA THR A 22 -7.04 -1.16 10.34
C THR A 22 -7.10 0.37 10.47
N PRO A 23 -7.56 0.92 11.61
CA PRO A 23 -7.60 2.38 11.79
C PRO A 23 -6.27 3.10 11.51
N PRO A 24 -5.07 2.59 11.89
CA PRO A 24 -3.81 3.20 11.49
C PRO A 24 -3.55 3.21 9.98
N VAL A 25 -3.97 2.17 9.25
CA VAL A 25 -3.89 2.12 7.79
C VAL A 25 -4.80 3.17 7.17
N CYS A 26 -6.06 3.26 7.63
CA CYS A 26 -7.00 4.28 7.17
C CYS A 26 -6.50 5.70 7.47
N ALA A 27 -5.90 5.91 8.64
CA ALA A 27 -5.32 7.19 9.02
C ALA A 27 -4.14 7.57 8.11
N ALA A 28 -3.25 6.61 7.80
CA ALA A 28 -2.15 6.83 6.86
C ALA A 28 -2.65 7.14 5.44
N TYR A 29 -3.70 6.46 4.98
CA TYR A 29 -4.34 6.72 3.68
C TYR A 29 -4.98 8.10 3.61
N ASN A 30 -5.77 8.46 4.62
CA ASN A 30 -6.49 9.74 4.67
C ASN A 30 -5.56 10.93 4.95
N GLY A 31 -4.46 10.70 5.66
CA GLY A 31 -3.42 11.69 5.96
C GLY A 31 -2.36 11.84 4.87
N ALA A 32 -2.42 11.06 3.79
CA ALA A 32 -1.54 11.24 2.65
C ALA A 32 -1.84 12.58 1.94
N ALA A 33 -0.77 13.33 1.64
CA ALA A 33 -0.88 14.67 1.05
C ALA A 33 -1.37 14.66 -0.41
N ASP A 34 -1.15 13.54 -1.11
CA ASP A 34 -1.45 13.37 -2.53
C ASP A 34 -1.84 11.92 -2.85
N ASP A 35 -2.24 11.69 -4.10
CA ASP A 35 -2.62 10.36 -4.58
C ASP A 35 -1.43 9.39 -4.63
N GLU A 36 -0.20 9.89 -4.69
CA GLU A 36 1.00 9.05 -4.63
C GLU A 36 1.23 8.45 -3.25
N GLY A 37 0.98 9.22 -2.18
CA GLY A 37 0.97 8.71 -0.82
C GLY A 37 -0.11 7.66 -0.62
N ARG A 38 -1.33 7.90 -1.13
CA ARG A 38 -2.44 6.92 -1.09
C ARG A 38 -2.08 5.64 -1.84
N LEU A 39 -1.49 5.78 -3.02
CA LEU A 39 -1.04 4.66 -3.83
C LEU A 39 0.05 3.85 -3.13
N LEU A 40 0.95 4.50 -2.39
CA LEU A 40 1.97 3.84 -1.59
C LEU A 40 1.34 3.02 -0.45
N VAL A 41 0.31 3.52 0.24
CA VAL A 41 -0.43 2.73 1.25
C VAL A 41 -1.07 1.50 0.61
N ASN A 42 -1.73 1.67 -0.55
CA ASN A 42 -2.32 0.55 -1.29
C ASN A 42 -1.27 -0.45 -1.76
N ALA A 43 -0.09 0.01 -2.16
CA ALA A 43 1.02 -0.84 -2.56
C ALA A 43 1.53 -1.71 -1.41
N VAL A 44 1.59 -1.16 -0.19
CA VAL A 44 1.93 -1.94 1.01
C VAL A 44 0.90 -3.07 1.19
N LEU A 45 -0.39 -2.77 1.21
CA LEU A 45 -1.43 -3.79 1.38
C LEU A 45 -1.41 -4.84 0.26
N GLY A 46 -1.19 -4.40 -0.98
CA GLY A 46 -1.09 -5.29 -2.13
C GLY A 46 0.15 -6.20 -2.10
N PHE A 47 1.26 -5.72 -1.56
CA PHE A 47 2.44 -6.54 -1.30
C PHE A 47 2.14 -7.59 -0.23
N GLU A 48 1.55 -7.18 0.89
CA GLU A 48 1.27 -8.08 2.02
C GLU A 48 0.29 -9.20 1.66
N ALA A 49 -0.73 -8.87 0.86
CA ALA A 49 -1.68 -9.86 0.36
C ALA A 49 -0.99 -10.94 -0.48
N GLY A 50 -0.01 -10.56 -1.32
CA GLY A 50 0.76 -11.50 -2.12
C GLY A 50 1.83 -12.26 -1.33
N ALA A 51 2.44 -11.61 -0.33
CA ALA A 51 3.52 -12.17 0.47
C ALA A 51 3.03 -13.01 1.66
N GLY A 52 1.76 -12.90 2.04
CA GLY A 52 1.18 -13.58 3.22
C GLY A 52 1.79 -13.11 4.55
N ARG A 53 2.46 -11.95 4.56
CA ARG A 53 3.12 -11.38 5.75
C ARG A 53 3.09 -9.86 5.71
N LYS A 54 3.31 -9.23 6.85
CA LYS A 54 3.40 -7.76 6.97
C LYS A 54 4.66 -7.24 6.25
N ALA A 55 4.53 -6.07 5.65
CA ALA A 55 5.63 -5.32 5.08
C ALA A 55 6.52 -4.77 6.20
N ARG A 56 7.83 -4.83 5.97
CA ARG A 56 8.90 -4.35 6.84
C ARG A 56 9.69 -3.26 6.12
N ALA A 57 10.56 -2.57 6.86
CA ALA A 57 11.43 -1.54 6.31
C ALA A 57 12.31 -2.06 5.14
N GLU A 58 12.76 -3.32 5.20
CA GLU A 58 13.58 -3.96 4.16
C GLU A 58 12.83 -4.27 2.85
N ASP A 59 11.49 -4.24 2.86
CA ASP A 59 10.66 -4.58 1.69
C ASP A 59 10.41 -3.40 0.75
N GLU A 60 11.02 -2.24 1.01
CA GLU A 60 10.75 -0.98 0.31
C GLU A 60 10.78 -1.14 -1.21
N ALA A 61 11.82 -1.78 -1.75
CA ALA A 61 11.95 -1.99 -3.19
C ALA A 61 10.79 -2.81 -3.79
N ALA A 62 10.35 -3.86 -3.07
CA ALA A 62 9.25 -4.71 -3.53
C ALA A 62 7.90 -3.98 -3.45
N VAL A 63 7.68 -3.17 -2.42
CA VAL A 63 6.49 -2.33 -2.29
C VAL A 63 6.46 -1.24 -3.36
N LEU A 64 7.59 -0.58 -3.64
CA LEU A 64 7.67 0.42 -4.70
C LEU A 64 7.41 -0.19 -6.08
N ALA A 65 7.93 -1.39 -6.35
CA ALA A 65 7.58 -2.13 -7.56
C ALA A 65 6.07 -2.43 -7.64
N LYS A 66 5.43 -2.79 -6.51
CA LYS A 66 3.98 -2.98 -6.44
C LYS A 66 3.21 -1.68 -6.69
N ARG A 67 3.70 -0.55 -6.19
CA ARG A 67 3.12 0.78 -6.44
C ARG A 67 3.16 1.11 -7.93
N ASP A 68 4.28 0.85 -8.60
CA ASP A 68 4.42 1.13 -10.02
C ASP A 68 3.52 0.21 -10.87
N GLN A 69 3.31 -1.06 -10.46
CA GLN A 69 2.29 -1.93 -11.06
C GLN A 69 0.87 -1.37 -10.91
N LEU A 70 0.50 -0.90 -9.72
CA LEU A 70 -0.81 -0.29 -9.49
C LEU A 70 -0.99 0.99 -10.31
N ARG A 71 0.06 1.82 -10.39
CA ARG A 71 0.06 3.02 -11.22
C ARG A 71 -0.16 2.69 -12.70
N ALA A 72 0.51 1.67 -13.21
CA ALA A 72 0.33 1.21 -14.58
C ALA A 72 -1.12 0.76 -14.83
N ALA A 73 -1.68 -0.05 -13.91
CA ALA A 73 -3.05 -0.53 -13.99
C ALA A 73 -4.10 0.60 -13.94
N LEU A 74 -3.82 1.71 -13.24
CA LEU A 74 -4.69 2.89 -13.20
C LEU A 74 -4.60 3.76 -14.46
N ARG A 75 -3.48 3.69 -15.18
CA ARG A 75 -3.26 4.42 -16.44
C ARG A 75 -3.81 3.68 -17.65
N GLU A 76 -3.92 2.35 -17.57
CA GLU A 76 -4.65 1.57 -18.56
C GLU A 76 -6.15 1.80 -18.34
N PRO A 77 -6.87 2.51 -19.24
CA PRO A 77 -8.33 2.48 -19.19
C PRO A 77 -8.75 1.01 -19.33
N MET A 78 -9.66 0.54 -18.48
CA MET A 78 -10.22 -0.82 -18.55
C MET A 78 -10.67 -1.13 -19.98
N ALA A 79 -9.78 -1.72 -20.80
CA ALA A 79 -10.09 -2.25 -22.12
C ALA A 79 -10.87 -3.59 -22.03
N ARG A 80 -11.42 -3.91 -20.84
CA ARG A 80 -12.15 -5.14 -20.56
C ARG A 80 -13.27 -4.89 -19.55
N ALA A 81 -14.31 -4.22 -20.01
CA ALA A 81 -15.65 -4.36 -19.44
C ALA A 81 -16.67 -4.03 -20.54
N GLY A 82 -16.90 -4.98 -21.45
CA GLY A 82 -17.88 -4.86 -22.53
C GLY A 82 -17.55 -5.72 -23.75
N GLY A 83 -17.56 -7.04 -23.58
CA GLY A 83 -17.62 -8.04 -24.65
C GLY A 83 -18.80 -8.95 -24.39
#